data_AF-A0AAV2BQ56-F1
#
_entry.id   AF-A0AAV2BQ56-F1
#
_cell.length_a   1.000
_cell.length_b   1.000
_cell.length_c   1.000
_cell.angle_alpha   90.00
_cell.angle_beta   90.00
_cell.angle_gamma   90.00
#
_symmetry.space_group_name_H-M   'P 1'
#
loop_
_entity.id
_entity.type
_entity.pdbx_description
1 polymer ?
#
loop_
_entity_poly.entity_id
_entity_poly.type
_entity_poly.pdbx_seq_one_letter_code
_entity_poly.pdbx_strand_id
1 'polypeptide(L)'
;MARRYDSRTTIFSPEGRLYQVEYAMEAIGHAGTCLGILGSDGIVLAAERRNTNKLLDEVFNSEKIYKLHDDMACSVAGITSDANVLTNELRQIAQSWDKHYGFQLYQSDPSGNYGGWKATCIGNNGAAAVSILKQEYKENETTLKDALALAVKVLSKTLDMTKLTADKCNFLKIYFMFRNFLQK
;
A
#
# COMPACT_ATOMS: atom_id res chain seq x y z
N MET A 1 -12.63 -6.93 -39.91
CA MET A 1 -13.36 -5.79 -39.29
C MET A 1 -12.93 -5.46 -37.86
N ALA A 2 -12.54 -6.44 -37.03
CA ALA A 2 -12.18 -6.21 -35.61
C ALA A 2 -11.02 -5.20 -35.36
N ARG A 3 -10.03 -5.10 -36.26
CA ARG A 3 -8.86 -4.20 -36.11
C ARG A 3 -9.22 -2.71 -35.97
N ARG A 4 -10.40 -2.27 -36.41
CA ARG A 4 -10.84 -0.87 -36.26
C ARG A 4 -11.18 -0.49 -34.82
N TYR A 5 -11.43 -1.47 -33.95
CA TYR A 5 -11.80 -1.27 -32.54
C TYR A 5 -10.67 -1.59 -31.57
N ASP A 6 -9.48 -1.93 -32.07
CA ASP A 6 -8.30 -2.16 -31.27
C ASP A 6 -7.79 -0.83 -30.69
N SER A 7 -7.88 -0.69 -29.36
CA SER A 7 -7.42 0.49 -28.63
C SER A 7 -5.90 0.59 -28.54
N ARG A 8 -5.17 -0.44 -28.96
CA ARG A 8 -3.69 -0.49 -28.99
C ARG A 8 -3.07 -0.08 -27.65
N THR A 9 -3.48 -0.75 -26.58
CA THR A 9 -3.11 -0.37 -25.20
C THR A 9 -1.61 -0.39 -24.92
N THR A 10 -0.83 -1.17 -25.67
CA THR A 10 0.61 -1.40 -25.46
C THR A 10 1.50 -0.70 -26.49
N ILE A 11 1.12 0.50 -26.95
CA ILE A 11 1.93 1.30 -27.89
C ILE A 11 2.54 2.52 -27.23
N PHE A 12 3.70 2.92 -27.73
CA PHE A 12 4.31 4.21 -27.38
C PHE A 12 3.61 5.37 -28.10
N SER A 13 3.47 6.49 -27.38
CA SER A 13 3.15 7.78 -27.96
C SER A 13 4.32 8.35 -28.77
N PRO A 14 4.11 9.41 -29.57
CA PRO A 14 5.21 10.11 -30.26
C PRO A 14 6.29 10.63 -29.30
N GLU A 15 5.94 10.90 -28.05
CA GLU A 15 6.86 11.34 -26.99
C GLU A 15 7.53 10.17 -26.24
N GLY A 16 7.28 8.92 -26.65
CA GLY A 16 7.86 7.73 -26.00
C GLY A 16 7.17 7.31 -24.70
N ARG A 17 5.91 7.71 -24.50
CA ARG A 17 5.14 7.43 -23.27
C ARG A 17 4.12 6.31 -23.49
N LEU A 18 3.80 5.55 -22.44
CA LEU A 18 2.73 4.54 -22.47
C LEU A 18 1.47 5.13 -21.83
N TYR A 19 0.56 5.67 -22.64
CA TYR A 19 -0.61 6.40 -22.12
C TYR A 19 -1.49 5.56 -21.17
N GLN A 20 -1.65 4.25 -21.41
CA GLN A 20 -2.44 3.41 -20.52
C GLN A 20 -1.84 3.28 -19.10
N VAL A 21 -0.50 3.27 -19.00
CA VAL A 21 0.18 3.29 -17.71
C VAL A 21 -0.07 4.61 -16.99
N GLU A 22 -0.04 5.73 -17.72
CA GLU A 22 -0.25 7.06 -17.13
C GLU A 22 -1.69 7.28 -16.68
N TYR A 23 -2.65 6.80 -17.48
CA TYR A 23 -4.06 6.81 -17.08
C TYR A 23 -4.31 5.91 -15.87
N ALA A 24 -3.65 4.76 -15.77
CA ALA A 24 -3.72 3.91 -14.59
C ALA A 24 -3.11 4.60 -13.37
N MET A 25 -1.98 5.29 -13.51
CA MET A 25 -1.38 6.09 -12.44
C MET A 25 -2.28 7.22 -11.96
N GLU A 26 -2.93 7.94 -12.88
CA GLU A 26 -3.90 8.98 -12.55
C GLU A 26 -5.11 8.40 -11.81
N ALA A 27 -5.64 7.25 -12.26
CA ALA A 27 -6.72 6.54 -11.58
C ALA A 27 -6.34 6.10 -10.16
N ILE A 28 -5.09 5.65 -9.95
CA ILE A 28 -4.55 5.35 -8.62
C ILE A 28 -4.51 6.62 -7.76
N GLY A 29 -4.14 7.77 -8.32
CA GLY A 29 -4.17 9.07 -7.63
C GLY A 29 -5.54 9.40 -7.03
N HIS A 30 -6.62 8.91 -7.63
CA HIS A 30 -7.97 9.06 -7.08
C HIS A 30 -8.39 7.97 -6.11
N ALA A 31 -7.67 6.85 -5.99
CA ALA A 31 -7.98 5.81 -5.00
C ALA A 31 -7.68 6.29 -3.57
N GLY A 32 -8.32 5.70 -2.56
CA GLY A 32 -8.08 6.18 -1.19
C GLY A 32 -6.66 5.85 -0.70
N THR A 33 -6.11 6.75 0.12
CA THR A 33 -4.71 6.79 0.56
C THR A 33 -4.26 5.47 1.20
N CYS A 34 -3.08 4.97 0.82
CA CYS A 34 -2.41 3.84 1.45
C CYS A 34 -0.96 4.21 1.76
N LEU A 35 -0.52 3.86 2.96
CA LEU A 35 0.73 4.31 3.55
C LEU A 35 1.51 3.10 4.10
N GLY A 36 2.82 3.10 3.88
CA GLY A 36 3.76 2.17 4.49
C GLY A 36 4.90 2.92 5.17
N ILE A 37 5.23 2.53 6.41
CA ILE A 37 6.37 3.08 7.16
C ILE A 37 7.15 1.93 7.80
N LEU A 38 8.44 1.86 7.48
CA LEU A 38 9.42 0.94 8.06
C LEU A 38 9.94 1.53 9.36
N GLY A 39 9.70 0.87 10.49
CA GLY A 39 10.37 1.13 11.76
C GLY A 39 11.55 0.20 11.98
N SER A 40 12.34 0.46 13.01
CA SER A 40 13.49 -0.39 13.41
C SER A 40 13.07 -1.76 13.93
N ASP A 41 11.85 -1.89 14.47
CA ASP A 41 11.27 -3.08 15.10
C ASP A 41 9.97 -3.58 14.42
N GLY A 42 9.62 -3.04 13.25
CA GLY A 42 8.49 -3.52 12.46
C GLY A 42 8.07 -2.60 11.31
N ILE A 43 6.94 -2.91 10.67
CA ILE A 43 6.35 -2.15 9.57
C ILE A 43 4.91 -1.79 9.93
N VAL A 44 4.52 -0.55 9.64
CA VAL A 44 3.13 -0.10 9.68
C VAL A 44 2.61 0.03 8.26
N LEU A 45 1.50 -0.66 7.97
CA LEU A 45 0.65 -0.36 6.81
C LEU A 45 -0.63 0.32 7.32
N ALA A 46 -1.02 1.42 6.69
CA ALA A 46 -2.24 2.13 7.02
C ALA A 46 -2.99 2.50 5.74
N ALA A 47 -4.31 2.39 5.73
CA ALA A 47 -5.10 2.65 4.55
C ALA A 47 -6.43 3.35 4.89
N GLU A 48 -6.80 4.32 4.07
CA GLU A 48 -8.10 5.00 4.11
C GLU A 48 -9.21 4.02 3.74
N ARG A 49 -10.27 3.99 4.55
CA ARG A 49 -11.53 3.31 4.27
C ARG A 49 -12.53 4.33 3.72
N ARG A 50 -12.91 4.17 2.45
CA ARG A 50 -13.92 5.03 1.80
C ARG A 50 -15.31 4.45 1.95
N ASN A 51 -16.24 5.27 2.46
CA ASN A 51 -17.67 5.00 2.55
C ASN A 51 -18.07 3.66 3.19
N THR A 52 -18.18 3.68 4.52
CA THR A 52 -18.98 2.71 5.27
C THR A 52 -20.43 3.16 5.30
N ASN A 53 -21.18 2.88 4.23
CA ASN A 53 -22.63 3.00 4.33
C ASN A 53 -23.09 2.08 5.48
N LYS A 54 -24.01 2.54 6.33
CA LYS A 54 -24.55 1.74 7.44
C LYS A 54 -25.18 0.42 6.99
N LEU A 55 -25.55 0.31 5.72
CA LEU A 55 -26.09 -0.89 5.09
C LEU A 55 -25.02 -1.84 4.55
N LEU A 56 -23.77 -1.39 4.47
CA LEU A 56 -22.66 -2.23 4.02
C LEU A 56 -22.29 -3.17 5.16
N ASP A 57 -22.37 -4.48 4.89
CA ASP A 57 -21.97 -5.51 5.83
C ASP A 57 -20.46 -5.40 6.12
N GLU A 58 -20.12 -5.30 7.40
CA GLU A 58 -18.73 -5.16 7.85
C GLU A 58 -17.93 -6.46 7.68
N VAL A 59 -18.62 -7.60 7.49
CA VAL A 59 -17.99 -8.91 7.25
C VAL A 59 -17.27 -8.95 5.89
N PHE A 60 -17.80 -8.28 4.87
CA PHE A 60 -17.26 -8.27 3.50
C PHE A 60 -16.65 -6.92 3.13
N ASN A 61 -15.90 -6.32 4.04
CA ASN A 61 -15.23 -5.06 3.75
C ASN A 61 -14.23 -5.21 2.60
N SER A 62 -14.21 -4.23 1.70
CA SER A 62 -13.10 -4.08 0.76
C SER A 62 -11.84 -3.81 1.58
N GLU A 63 -11.10 -4.86 1.87
CA GLU A 63 -9.79 -4.74 2.49
C GLU A 63 -8.89 -3.98 1.52
N LYS A 64 -8.13 -3.02 2.03
CA LYS A 64 -7.03 -2.44 1.27
C LYS A 64 -5.71 -3.08 1.63
N ILE A 65 -5.67 -3.71 2.80
CA ILE A 65 -4.49 -4.37 3.32
C ILE A 65 -4.77 -5.88 3.33
N TYR A 66 -3.97 -6.63 2.61
CA TYR A 66 -4.15 -8.07 2.42
C TYR A 66 -2.96 -8.81 3.02
N LYS A 67 -3.24 -9.80 3.88
CA LYS A 67 -2.23 -10.78 4.28
C LYS A 67 -1.92 -11.70 3.08
N LEU A 68 -0.63 -11.80 2.74
CA LEU A 68 -0.10 -12.64 1.66
C LEU A 68 0.48 -13.94 2.21
N HIS A 69 1.24 -13.83 3.29
CA HIS A 69 1.86 -14.95 4.01
C HIS A 69 1.97 -14.59 5.50
N ASP A 70 2.46 -15.49 6.35
CA ASP A 70 2.65 -15.23 7.78
C ASP A 70 3.51 -13.99 8.06
N ASP A 71 4.54 -13.77 7.24
CA ASP A 71 5.49 -12.67 7.39
C ASP A 71 5.35 -11.61 6.27
N MET A 72 4.26 -11.63 5.49
CA MET A 72 4.04 -10.70 4.37
C MET A 72 2.60 -10.20 4.28
N ALA A 73 2.46 -8.91 4.00
CA ALA A 73 1.21 -8.30 3.60
C ALA A 73 1.46 -7.20 2.59
N CYS A 74 0.44 -6.82 1.84
CA CYS A 74 0.48 -5.66 0.96
C CYS A 74 -0.70 -4.73 1.21
N SER A 75 -0.54 -3.46 0.87
CA SER A 75 -1.64 -2.50 0.77
C SER A 75 -1.81 -2.09 -0.68
N VAL A 76 -3.05 -1.95 -1.15
CA VAL A 76 -3.36 -1.68 -2.56
C VAL A 76 -4.21 -0.41 -2.70
N ALA A 77 -3.81 0.45 -3.65
CA ALA A 77 -4.61 1.57 -4.12
C ALA A 77 -4.82 1.43 -5.63
N GLY A 78 -6.07 1.56 -6.08
CA GLY A 78 -6.47 1.38 -7.47
C GLY A 78 -7.73 0.54 -7.59
N ILE A 79 -7.83 -0.22 -8.67
CA ILE A 79 -8.98 -1.07 -8.98
C ILE A 79 -8.93 -2.35 -8.13
N THR A 80 -9.97 -2.59 -7.33
CA THR A 80 -10.02 -3.73 -6.39
C THR A 80 -10.08 -5.09 -7.09
N SER A 81 -10.70 -5.20 -8.27
CA SER A 81 -10.73 -6.45 -9.03
C SER A 81 -9.32 -6.88 -9.46
N ASP A 82 -8.52 -5.93 -9.95
CA ASP A 82 -7.16 -6.18 -10.42
C ASP A 82 -6.27 -6.54 -9.23
N ALA A 83 -6.46 -5.82 -8.10
CA ALA A 83 -5.81 -6.14 -6.83
C ALA A 83 -6.06 -7.59 -6.41
N ASN A 84 -7.32 -8.06 -6.44
CA ASN A 84 -7.66 -9.42 -6.03
C ASN A 84 -6.95 -10.49 -6.86
N VAL A 85 -6.83 -10.28 -8.19
CA VAL A 85 -6.10 -11.21 -9.07
C VAL A 85 -4.63 -11.26 -8.67
N LEU A 86 -3.99 -10.10 -8.55
CA LEU A 86 -2.56 -10.00 -8.19
C LEU A 86 -2.28 -10.53 -6.79
N THR A 87 -3.12 -10.23 -5.80
CA THR A 87 -2.98 -10.73 -4.43
C THR A 87 -3.08 -12.25 -4.36
N ASN A 88 -3.94 -12.87 -5.17
CA ASN A 88 -4.05 -14.33 -5.22
C ASN A 88 -2.80 -14.98 -5.83
N GLU A 89 -2.23 -14.38 -6.87
CA GLU A 89 -0.96 -14.82 -7.43
C GLU A 89 0.20 -14.64 -6.43
N LEU A 90 0.28 -13.47 -5.78
CA LEU A 90 1.28 -13.19 -4.75
C LEU A 90 1.21 -14.18 -3.59
N ARG A 91 0.01 -14.62 -3.18
CA ARG A 91 -0.14 -15.64 -2.13
C ARG A 91 0.46 -16.99 -2.52
N GLN A 92 0.42 -17.37 -3.80
CA GLN A 92 1.05 -18.60 -4.28
C GLN A 92 2.57 -18.45 -4.29
N ILE A 93 3.08 -17.32 -4.77
CA ILE A 93 4.53 -17.04 -4.84
C ILE A 93 5.13 -16.88 -3.43
N ALA A 94 4.41 -16.25 -2.51
CA ALA A 94 4.91 -15.97 -1.16
C ALA A 94 5.15 -17.25 -0.31
N GLN A 95 4.58 -18.39 -0.72
CA GLN A 95 4.84 -19.68 -0.06
C GLN A 95 6.28 -20.18 -0.23
N SER A 96 7.02 -19.69 -1.23
CA SER A 96 8.40 -20.11 -1.52
C SER A 96 9.49 -19.14 -1.03
N TRP A 97 9.19 -18.26 -0.07
CA TRP A 97 10.08 -17.15 0.30
C TRP A 97 11.09 -17.45 1.42
N ASP A 98 12.20 -16.68 1.42
CA ASP A 98 13.40 -16.84 2.26
C ASP A 98 13.75 -15.52 3.02
N LYS A 99 14.17 -15.64 4.28
CA LYS A 99 14.17 -14.59 5.34
C LYS A 99 15.40 -13.66 5.40
N HIS A 100 16.09 -13.44 4.29
CA HIS A 100 17.47 -12.93 4.34
C HIS A 100 17.68 -11.46 4.76
N TYR A 101 16.69 -10.57 4.60
CA TYR A 101 16.94 -9.10 4.65
C TYR A 101 16.15 -8.33 5.72
N GLY A 102 15.63 -9.03 6.74
CA GLY A 102 14.85 -8.38 7.81
C GLY A 102 13.57 -7.72 7.29
N PHE A 103 13.14 -6.62 7.94
CA PHE A 103 11.94 -5.87 7.54
C PHE A 103 12.19 -5.09 6.25
N GLN A 104 11.30 -5.27 5.27
CA GLN A 104 11.40 -4.63 3.97
C GLN A 104 10.04 -4.07 3.55
N LEU A 105 10.05 -2.88 2.96
CA LEU A 105 8.87 -2.24 2.39
C LEU A 105 9.14 -1.97 0.92
N TYR A 106 8.25 -2.47 0.05
CA TYR A 106 8.32 -2.28 -1.40
C TYR A 106 7.06 -1.60 -1.90
N GLN A 107 7.22 -0.86 -2.99
CA GLN A 107 6.10 -0.34 -3.78
C GLN A 107 6.33 -0.71 -5.24
N SER A 108 5.25 -1.11 -5.90
CA SER A 108 5.18 -1.31 -7.35
C SER A 108 4.08 -0.43 -7.94
N ASP A 109 4.17 -0.13 -9.23
CA ASP A 109 3.16 0.61 -9.98
C ASP A 109 2.78 -0.10 -11.30
N PRO A 110 1.72 0.33 -12.03
CA PRO A 110 1.24 -0.31 -13.25
C PRO A 110 2.24 -0.38 -14.40
N SER A 111 3.35 0.36 -14.35
CA SER A 111 4.43 0.23 -15.33
C SER A 111 5.25 -1.06 -15.16
N GLY A 112 5.07 -1.75 -14.02
CA GLY A 112 5.89 -2.89 -13.60
C GLY A 112 7.17 -2.48 -12.85
N ASN A 113 7.42 -1.18 -12.68
CA ASN A 113 8.51 -0.70 -11.85
C ASN A 113 8.22 -0.97 -10.37
N TYR A 114 9.25 -1.38 -9.62
CA TYR A 114 9.19 -1.55 -8.17
C TYR A 114 10.47 -1.03 -7.50
N GLY A 115 10.34 -0.61 -6.25
CA GLY A 115 11.47 -0.11 -5.46
C GLY A 115 11.28 -0.33 -3.97
N GLY A 116 12.40 -0.43 -3.24
CA GLY A 116 12.42 -0.49 -1.78
C GLY A 116 12.33 0.91 -1.16
N TRP A 117 11.58 1.04 -0.07
CA TRP A 117 11.30 2.32 0.58
C TRP A 117 11.42 2.22 2.10
N LYS A 118 11.83 3.32 2.74
CA LYS A 118 11.77 3.47 4.21
C LYS A 118 10.38 3.93 4.66
N ALA A 119 9.77 4.80 3.88
CA ALA A 119 8.38 5.17 4.01
C ALA A 119 7.86 5.56 2.64
N THR A 120 6.62 5.20 2.33
CA THR A 120 5.99 5.56 1.06
C THR A 120 4.47 5.66 1.17
N CYS A 121 3.85 6.40 0.27
CA CYS A 121 2.41 6.60 0.20
C CYS A 121 1.93 6.54 -1.25
N ILE A 122 0.81 5.85 -1.47
CA ILE A 122 0.09 5.78 -2.75
C ILE A 122 -1.37 6.21 -2.56
N GLY A 123 -2.05 6.51 -3.65
CA GLY A 123 -3.43 6.98 -3.62
C GLY A 123 -3.55 8.49 -3.41
N ASN A 124 -4.73 8.91 -2.98
CA ASN A 124 -5.12 10.30 -2.85
C ASN A 124 -4.19 11.09 -1.92
N ASN A 125 -3.87 12.31 -2.31
CA ASN A 125 -2.99 13.23 -1.58
C ASN A 125 -1.58 12.65 -1.28
N GLY A 126 -1.11 11.69 -2.08
CA GLY A 126 0.20 11.04 -1.89
C GLY A 126 1.39 12.01 -1.88
N ALA A 127 1.37 13.07 -2.70
CA ALA A 127 2.45 14.07 -2.71
C ALA A 127 2.58 14.82 -1.37
N ALA A 128 1.45 15.20 -0.77
CA ALA A 128 1.42 15.84 0.55
C ALA A 128 1.87 14.86 1.64
N ALA A 129 1.42 13.60 1.57
CA ALA A 129 1.85 12.54 2.46
C ALA A 129 3.36 12.34 2.45
N VAL A 130 3.95 12.20 1.25
CA VAL A 130 5.40 12.03 1.06
C VAL A 130 6.18 13.23 1.59
N SER A 131 5.66 14.44 1.46
CA SER A 131 6.29 15.64 2.04
C SER A 131 6.41 15.54 3.58
N ILE A 132 5.34 15.14 4.25
CA ILE A 132 5.32 14.96 5.72
C ILE A 132 6.27 13.82 6.12
N LEU A 133 6.24 12.69 5.41
CA LEU A 133 7.14 11.56 5.66
C LEU A 133 8.60 11.98 5.57
N LYS A 134 8.98 12.72 4.53
CA LYS A 134 10.36 13.21 4.36
C LYS A 134 10.83 14.12 5.49
N GLN A 135 9.92 14.87 6.10
CA GLN A 135 10.25 15.81 7.18
C GLN A 135 10.37 15.12 8.55
N GLU A 136 9.53 14.12 8.81
CA GLU A 136 9.36 13.58 10.16
C GLU A 136 9.94 12.19 10.34
N TYR A 137 10.12 11.42 9.26
CA TYR A 137 10.76 10.12 9.33
C TYR A 137 12.24 10.26 9.66
N LYS A 138 12.70 9.49 10.65
CA LYS A 138 14.11 9.42 11.04
C LYS A 138 14.63 8.00 10.87
N GLU A 139 15.59 7.85 9.98
CA GLU A 139 16.21 6.56 9.71
C GLU A 139 16.88 5.99 10.97
N ASN A 140 16.70 4.70 11.21
CA ASN A 140 17.24 3.95 12.36
C ASN A 140 16.75 4.41 13.75
N GLU A 141 16.02 5.51 13.86
CA GLU A 141 15.44 6.00 15.12
C GLU A 141 13.93 5.73 15.22
N THR A 142 13.24 5.69 14.08
CA THR A 142 11.78 5.51 14.06
C THR A 142 11.41 4.11 14.53
N THR A 143 10.82 4.01 15.72
CA THR A 143 10.25 2.75 16.23
C THR A 143 8.88 2.48 15.61
N LEU A 144 8.31 1.29 15.81
CA LEU A 144 6.97 0.92 15.37
C LEU A 144 5.91 1.84 15.99
N LYS A 145 6.14 2.29 17.22
CA LYS A 145 5.25 3.24 17.90
C LYS A 145 5.31 4.62 17.25
N ASP A 146 6.51 5.09 16.89
CA ASP A 146 6.71 6.37 16.22
C ASP A 146 6.15 6.32 14.78
N ALA A 147 6.39 5.21 14.07
CA ALA A 147 5.82 4.93 12.76
C ALA A 147 4.29 4.95 12.80
N LEU A 148 3.67 4.37 13.83
CA LEU A 148 2.22 4.43 14.00
C LEU A 148 1.71 5.85 14.23
N ALA A 149 2.37 6.62 15.09
CA ALA A 149 2.01 8.01 15.36
C ALA A 149 2.14 8.87 14.09
N LEU A 150 3.23 8.68 13.33
CA LEU A 150 3.46 9.33 12.04
C LEU A 150 2.39 8.91 11.02
N ALA A 151 2.00 7.64 10.98
CA ALA A 151 0.96 7.16 10.09
C ALA A 151 -0.41 7.80 10.37
N VAL A 152 -0.80 7.91 11.65
CA VAL A 152 -2.02 8.61 12.07
C VAL A 152 -1.98 10.08 11.68
N LYS A 153 -0.84 10.74 11.87
CA LYS A 153 -0.65 12.16 11.50
C LYS A 153 -0.76 12.37 10.00
N VAL A 154 -0.08 11.55 9.20
CA VAL A 154 -0.12 11.61 7.74
C VAL A 154 -1.55 11.38 7.25
N LEU A 155 -2.23 10.33 7.70
CA LEU A 155 -3.61 10.06 7.31
C LEU A 155 -4.58 11.17 7.73
N SER A 156 -4.43 11.72 8.93
CA SER A 156 -5.28 12.84 9.38
C SER A 156 -5.12 14.06 8.47
N LYS A 157 -3.89 14.34 8.00
CA LYS A 157 -3.60 15.44 7.09
C LYS A 157 -4.06 15.16 5.66
N THR A 158 -3.87 13.97 5.13
CA THR A 158 -4.27 13.62 3.76
C THR A 158 -5.78 13.49 3.61
N LEU A 159 -6.50 13.21 4.70
CA LEU A 159 -7.95 13.09 4.73
C LEU A 159 -8.65 14.36 5.23
N ASP A 160 -7.89 15.43 5.49
CA ASP A 160 -8.39 16.70 6.04
C ASP A 160 -9.24 16.54 7.31
N MET A 161 -8.82 15.64 8.20
CA MET A 161 -9.52 15.33 9.45
C MET A 161 -8.80 15.90 10.66
N THR A 162 -9.57 16.49 11.58
CA THR A 162 -9.07 16.96 12.89
C THR A 162 -8.83 15.80 13.85
N LYS A 163 -9.60 14.71 13.71
CA LYS A 163 -9.46 13.47 14.48
C LYS A 163 -9.76 12.28 13.59
N LEU A 164 -8.80 11.36 13.50
CA LEU A 164 -8.97 10.09 12.82
C LEU A 164 -9.85 9.15 13.65
N THR A 165 -10.86 8.55 13.02
CA THR A 165 -11.77 7.59 13.64
C THR A 165 -11.61 6.20 12.99
N ALA A 166 -11.87 5.14 13.76
CA ALA A 166 -11.61 3.75 13.33
C ALA A 166 -12.43 3.32 12.10
N ASP A 167 -13.58 3.95 11.84
CA ASP A 167 -14.42 3.70 10.66
C ASP A 167 -13.81 4.27 9.36
N LYS A 168 -12.82 5.16 9.45
CA LYS A 168 -12.20 5.85 8.31
C LYS A 168 -10.84 5.28 7.91
N CYS A 169 -10.28 4.38 8.69
CA CYS A 169 -8.94 3.85 8.43
C CYS A 169 -8.76 2.42 8.93
N ASN A 170 -7.99 1.65 8.18
CA ASN A 170 -7.50 0.35 8.61
C ASN A 170 -5.99 0.45 8.87
N PHE A 171 -5.53 -0.17 9.96
CA PHE A 171 -4.12 -0.28 10.28
C PHE A 171 -3.74 -1.75 10.37
N LEU A 172 -2.63 -2.11 9.76
CA LEU A 172 -1.96 -3.38 10.00
C LEU A 172 -0.54 -3.10 10.49
N LYS A 173 -0.18 -3.78 11.58
CA LYS A 173 1.19 -3.76 12.11
C LYS A 173 1.80 -5.12 11.81
N ILE A 174 2.94 -5.12 11.14
CA ILE A 174 3.77 -6.30 10.97
C ILE A 174 4.97 -6.11 11.89
N TYR A 175 5.16 -7.03 12.82
CA TYR A 175 6.32 -7.04 13.69
C TYR A 175 6.72 -8.50 13.88
N PHE A 176 8.03 -8.74 13.91
CA PHE A 176 8.54 -10.03 14.33
C PHE A 176 8.35 -10.12 15.83
N MET A 177 7.30 -10.83 16.26
CA MET A 177 7.40 -11.50 17.55
C MET A 177 8.46 -12.58 17.34
N PHE A 178 9.62 -12.46 17.99
CA PHE A 178 10.60 -13.54 18.06
C PHE A 178 9.84 -14.80 18.46
N ARG A 179 9.51 -15.64 17.48
CA ARG A 179 9.06 -16.99 17.71
C ARG A 179 10.30 -17.68 18.27
N ASN A 180 10.40 -17.78 19.58
CA ASN A 180 11.32 -18.67 20.28
C ASN A 180 11.06 -20.09 19.76
N PHE A 181 11.76 -20.45 18.68
CA PHE A 181 11.85 -21.81 18.16
C PHE A 181 13.27 -22.32 18.38
N LEU A 182 13.74 -22.25 19.63
CA LEU A 182 14.83 -23.07 20.16
C LEU A 182 14.61 -23.22 21.68
N GLN A 183 13.65 -24.06 22.04
CA GLN A 183 13.67 -24.85 23.28
C GLN A 183 12.63 -25.97 23.15
N LYS A 184 13.07 -27.09 22.60
CA LYS A 184 12.81 -28.45 23.07
C LYS A 184 13.85 -29.38 22.45
#